data_AF-A0A950EWB4-F1
#
_entry.id   AF-A0A950EWB4-F1
#
_cell.length_a   1.000
_cell.length_b   1.000
_cell.length_c   1.000
_cell.angle_alpha   90.00
_cell.angle_beta   90.00
_cell.angle_gamma   90.00
#
_symmetry.space_group_name_H-M   'P 1'
#
loop_
_entity.id
_entity.type
_entity.pdbx_description
1 polymer ?
#
loop_
_entity_poly.entity_id
_entity_poly.type
_entity_poly.pdbx_seq_one_letter_code
_entity_poly.pdbx_strand_id
1 'polypeptide(L)'
;AVEVLTGHFEVFTGEELRAECLLASAAIPELFRAVTVPGRGVYWDGLFSQNPPIHDLTEYNINELWVIQINPSACARVPMETHEILDRRNELAGNLSMEQELTLIEMINRLIATGKLNDPKYHPIHVARILLDRDLSYSTKLDRWPAFLDELREYGKSKARWFLKEREGRKYTMQDLGVLSSDGAAVAR
;
A
#
# COMPACT_ATOMS: atom_id res chain seq x y z
N ALA A 1 -8.50 8.42 -5.01
CA ALA A 1 -8.21 9.87 -5.03
C ALA A 1 -9.07 10.55 -3.98
N VAL A 2 -8.73 11.75 -3.51
CA VAL A 2 -9.54 12.48 -2.55
C VAL A 2 -10.18 13.70 -3.21
N GLU A 3 -11.48 13.87 -3.04
CA GLU A 3 -12.19 15.05 -3.51
C GLU A 3 -11.84 16.24 -2.59
N VAL A 4 -11.38 17.33 -3.19
CA VAL A 4 -10.68 18.42 -2.49
C VAL A 4 -11.60 19.21 -1.55
N LEU A 5 -12.86 19.37 -1.91
CA LEU A 5 -13.79 20.23 -1.17
C LEU A 5 -14.48 19.49 -0.03
N THR A 6 -14.73 18.20 -0.22
CA THR A 6 -15.50 17.36 0.71
C THR A 6 -14.61 16.45 1.56
N GLY A 7 -13.37 16.21 1.13
CA GLY A 7 -12.49 15.20 1.74
C GLY A 7 -12.95 13.76 1.48
N HIS A 8 -13.95 13.55 0.61
CA HIS A 8 -14.45 12.22 0.30
C HIS A 8 -13.41 11.45 -0.53
N PHE A 9 -13.08 10.24 -0.08
CA PHE A 9 -12.23 9.33 -0.84
C PHE A 9 -13.05 8.59 -1.89
N GLU A 10 -12.51 8.52 -3.10
CA GLU A 10 -13.14 7.84 -4.22
C GLU A 10 -12.15 6.92 -4.94
N VAL A 11 -12.59 5.67 -5.16
CA VAL A 11 -11.91 4.70 -6.01
C VAL A 11 -12.52 4.75 -7.40
N PHE A 12 -11.69 5.02 -8.40
CA PHE A 12 -12.12 4.98 -9.80
C PHE A 12 -11.97 3.54 -10.33
N THR A 13 -13.05 2.96 -10.86
CA THR A 13 -13.07 1.58 -11.35
C THR A 13 -13.79 1.46 -12.71
N GLY A 14 -13.58 0.34 -13.40
CA GLY A 14 -14.39 -0.07 -14.55
C GLY A 14 -14.30 0.81 -15.80
N GLU A 15 -15.40 0.84 -16.56
CA GLU A 15 -15.53 1.54 -17.85
C GLU A 15 -15.48 3.07 -17.73
N GLU A 16 -15.57 3.60 -16.51
CA GLU A 16 -15.56 5.02 -16.23
C GLU A 16 -14.15 5.58 -16.01
N LEU A 17 -13.13 4.73 -16.09
CA LEU A 17 -11.73 5.14 -16.04
C LEU A 17 -11.37 6.00 -17.26
N ARG A 18 -10.95 7.23 -16.98
CA ARG A 18 -10.47 8.19 -17.98
C ARG A 18 -9.07 8.68 -17.60
N ALA A 19 -8.42 9.39 -18.52
CA ALA A 19 -7.11 9.96 -18.28
C ALA A 19 -7.11 10.90 -17.06
N GLU A 20 -8.18 11.66 -16.86
CA GLU A 20 -8.37 12.57 -15.72
C GLU A 20 -8.41 11.83 -14.39
N CYS A 21 -8.97 10.61 -14.35
CA CYS A 21 -8.97 9.78 -13.14
C CYS A 21 -7.54 9.36 -12.75
N LEU A 22 -6.72 8.99 -13.74
CA LEU A 22 -5.31 8.65 -13.52
C LEU A 22 -4.50 9.87 -13.09
N LEU A 23 -4.73 11.02 -13.73
CA LEU A 23 -4.08 12.28 -13.36
C LEU A 23 -4.47 12.71 -11.94
N ALA A 24 -5.75 12.59 -11.57
CA ALA A 24 -6.23 12.86 -10.22
C ALA A 24 -5.54 11.97 -9.18
N SER A 25 -5.40 10.67 -9.45
CA SER A 25 -4.69 9.73 -8.57
C SER A 25 -3.18 9.93 -8.52
N ALA A 26 -2.60 10.78 -9.38
CA ALA A 26 -1.18 11.12 -9.38
C ALA A 26 -0.92 12.58 -8.98
N ALA A 27 -1.97 13.34 -8.66
CA ALA A 27 -1.91 14.76 -8.36
C ALA A 27 -1.54 15.00 -6.89
N ILE A 28 -0.26 14.77 -6.56
CA ILE A 28 0.31 15.09 -5.25
C ILE A 28 0.15 16.60 -4.99
N PRO A 29 -0.51 17.03 -3.88
CA PRO A 29 -0.85 18.44 -3.67
C PRO A 29 0.33 19.40 -3.67
N GLU A 30 1.51 18.96 -3.22
CA GLU A 30 2.72 19.78 -3.18
C GLU A 30 3.32 20.04 -4.58
N LEU A 31 2.95 19.25 -5.58
CA LEU A 31 3.53 19.28 -6.93
C LEU A 31 2.53 19.68 -8.01
N PHE A 32 1.25 19.35 -7.84
CA PHE A 32 0.23 19.50 -8.87
C PHE A 32 -1.01 20.23 -8.35
N ARG A 33 -1.60 21.04 -9.22
CA ARG A 33 -2.96 21.56 -9.01
C ARG A 33 -3.95 20.40 -9.02
N ALA A 34 -5.05 20.57 -8.29
CA ALA A 34 -6.12 19.58 -8.29
C ALA A 34 -6.68 19.37 -9.71
N VAL A 35 -7.04 18.13 -10.00
CA VAL A 35 -7.50 17.71 -11.32
C VAL A 35 -9.01 17.66 -11.33
N THR A 36 -9.62 18.37 -12.28
CA THR A 36 -11.07 18.26 -12.52
C THR A 36 -11.37 16.97 -13.28
N VAL A 37 -12.16 16.10 -12.67
CA VAL A 37 -12.68 14.88 -13.32
C VAL A 37 -14.11 15.18 -13.79
N PRO A 38 -14.37 15.21 -15.12
CA PRO A 38 -15.67 15.63 -15.65
C PRO A 38 -16.84 14.83 -15.09
N GLY A 39 -17.84 15.54 -14.54
CA GLY A 39 -19.04 14.95 -13.96
C GLY A 39 -18.88 14.37 -12.56
N ARG A 40 -17.69 14.46 -11.95
CA ARG A 40 -17.43 13.94 -10.59
C ARG A 40 -17.03 15.03 -9.60
N GLY A 41 -15.99 15.80 -9.90
CA GLY A 41 -15.45 16.77 -8.94
C GLY A 41 -14.02 17.20 -9.21
N VAL A 42 -13.35 17.71 -8.18
CA VAL A 42 -11.97 18.19 -8.25
C VAL A 42 -11.14 17.43 -7.23
N TYR A 43 -10.08 16.77 -7.69
CA TYR A 43 -9.40 15.74 -6.91
C TYR A 43 -7.91 15.99 -6.77
N TRP A 44 -7.37 15.53 -5.66
CA TRP A 44 -5.95 15.28 -5.46
C TRP A 44 -5.69 13.78 -5.25
N ASP A 45 -4.41 13.44 -5.21
CA ASP A 45 -3.98 12.11 -4.83
C ASP A 45 -4.55 11.69 -3.46
N GLY A 46 -4.82 10.39 -3.33
CA GLY A 46 -5.49 9.79 -2.17
C GLY A 46 -4.59 9.51 -0.97
N LEU A 47 -3.33 9.97 -0.93
CA LEU A 47 -2.36 9.64 0.12
C LEU A 47 -2.86 9.91 1.55
N PHE A 48 -3.76 10.88 1.74
CA PHE A 48 -4.32 11.23 3.05
C PHE A 48 -5.53 10.38 3.46
N SER A 49 -6.01 9.49 2.60
CA SER A 49 -7.20 8.68 2.84
C SER A 49 -6.87 7.19 2.78
N GLN A 50 -6.55 6.65 1.60
CA GLN A 50 -6.23 5.24 1.39
C GLN A 50 -5.16 5.11 0.31
N ASN A 51 -4.01 4.57 0.68
CA ASN A 51 -2.93 4.24 -0.26
C ASN A 51 -2.03 3.12 0.31
N PRO A 52 -2.26 1.85 -0.06
CA PRO A 52 -3.24 1.35 -1.04
C PRO A 52 -4.66 1.14 -0.43
N PRO A 53 -5.72 1.10 -1.27
CA PRO A 53 -7.10 0.80 -0.84
C PRO A 53 -7.27 -0.70 -0.56
N ILE A 54 -6.69 -1.17 0.54
CA ILE A 54 -6.61 -2.59 0.89
C ILE A 54 -7.98 -3.19 1.18
N HIS A 55 -8.85 -2.47 1.90
CA HIS A 55 -10.21 -2.93 2.22
C HIS A 55 -10.97 -3.37 0.97
N ASP A 56 -10.96 -2.56 -0.09
CA ASP A 56 -11.70 -2.84 -1.32
C ASP A 56 -11.16 -4.08 -2.04
N LEU A 57 -9.86 -4.39 -1.88
CA LEU A 57 -9.27 -5.62 -2.40
C LEU A 57 -9.75 -6.86 -1.63
N THR A 58 -10.15 -6.73 -0.36
CA THR A 58 -10.68 -7.86 0.43
C THR A 58 -12.10 -8.26 0.04
N GLU A 59 -12.82 -7.41 -0.70
CA GLU A 59 -14.12 -7.79 -1.30
C GLU A 59 -13.96 -8.85 -2.39
N TYR A 60 -12.78 -8.92 -3.00
CA TYR A 60 -12.39 -10.02 -3.86
C TYR A 60 -11.98 -11.20 -2.98
N ASN A 61 -12.45 -12.41 -3.29
CA ASN A 61 -12.14 -13.64 -2.56
C ASN A 61 -10.66 -14.05 -2.75
N ILE A 62 -9.73 -13.28 -2.18
CA ILE A 62 -8.28 -13.40 -2.36
C ILE A 62 -7.65 -14.20 -1.23
N ASN A 63 -6.82 -15.18 -1.54
CA ASN A 63 -6.07 -15.90 -0.49
C ASN A 63 -4.83 -15.13 -0.04
N GLU A 64 -4.34 -14.23 -0.87
CA GLU A 64 -3.08 -13.52 -0.63
C GLU A 64 -3.14 -12.09 -1.17
N LEU A 65 -2.62 -11.15 -0.37
CA LEU A 65 -2.45 -9.75 -0.69
C LEU A 65 -0.94 -9.45 -0.81
N TRP A 66 -0.50 -9.00 -1.98
CA TRP A 66 0.88 -8.56 -2.20
C TRP A 66 0.96 -7.03 -2.16
N VAL A 67 1.70 -6.51 -1.18
CA VAL A 67 1.89 -5.08 -0.96
C VAL A 67 3.27 -4.68 -1.47
N ILE A 68 3.31 -3.82 -2.49
CA ILE A 68 4.56 -3.19 -2.93
C ILE A 68 4.72 -1.90 -2.15
N GLN A 69 5.66 -1.90 -1.21
CA GLN A 69 5.89 -0.78 -0.32
C GLN A 69 7.10 0.03 -0.80
N ILE A 70 6.82 1.20 -1.36
CA ILE A 70 7.83 2.14 -1.87
C ILE A 70 8.33 3.07 -0.76
N ASN A 71 7.41 3.60 0.07
CA ASN A 71 7.78 4.50 1.15
C ASN A 71 8.46 3.73 2.29
N PRO A 72 9.63 4.19 2.76
CA PRO A 72 10.36 3.49 3.81
C PRO A 72 9.64 3.65 5.16
N SER A 73 9.51 2.56 5.92
CA SER A 73 8.92 2.59 7.27
C SER A 73 9.79 3.39 8.25
N ALA A 74 11.12 3.28 8.12
CA ALA A 74 12.09 3.94 8.99
C ALA A 74 12.92 4.97 8.21
N CYS A 75 13.41 5.99 8.91
CA CYS A 75 14.32 6.98 8.34
C CYS A 75 15.68 6.89 9.05
N ALA A 76 16.78 6.84 8.29
CA ALA A 76 18.12 6.65 8.83
C ALA A 76 18.68 7.90 9.52
N ARG A 77 18.14 9.08 9.21
CA ARG A 77 18.58 10.37 9.76
C ARG A 77 17.39 11.28 10.04
N VAL A 78 17.59 12.27 10.91
CA VAL A 78 16.57 13.29 11.16
C VAL A 78 16.51 14.24 9.95
N PRO A 79 15.33 14.47 9.34
CA PRO A 79 15.19 15.45 8.27
C PRO A 79 15.36 16.85 8.84
N MET A 80 16.20 17.67 8.19
CA MET A 80 16.56 19.00 8.69
C MET A 80 16.06 20.11 7.76
N GLU A 81 15.87 19.81 6.48
CA GLU A 81 15.36 20.78 5.50
C GLU A 81 13.85 20.65 5.32
N THR A 82 13.18 21.76 4.96
CA THR A 82 11.71 21.79 4.81
C THR A 82 11.19 20.72 3.85
N HIS A 83 11.88 20.51 2.73
CA HIS A 83 11.47 19.51 1.74
C HIS A 83 11.62 18.07 2.27
N GLU A 84 12.67 17.79 3.06
CA GLU A 84 12.87 16.49 3.71
C GLU A 84 11.82 16.23 4.79
N ILE A 85 11.43 17.26 5.54
CA ILE A 85 10.39 17.17 6.57
C ILE A 85 9.02 16.91 5.93
N LEU A 86 8.69 17.63 4.86
CA LEU A 86 7.45 17.40 4.12
C LEU A 86 7.42 16.00 3.51
N ASP A 87 8.55 15.54 2.97
CA ASP A 87 8.64 14.21 2.41
C ASP A 87 8.46 13.13 3.47
N ARG A 88 9.14 13.26 4.62
CA ARG A 88 8.99 12.33 5.73
C ARG A 88 7.56 12.32 6.29
N ARG A 89 6.90 13.48 6.35
CA ARG A 89 5.49 13.56 6.74
C ARG A 89 4.62 12.76 5.78
N ASN A 90 4.87 12.87 4.47
CA ASN A 90 4.10 12.15 3.45
C ASN A 90 4.36 10.63 3.52
N GLU A 91 5.61 10.20 3.77
CA GLU A 91 5.94 8.79 4.04
C GLU A 91 5.20 8.24 5.27
N LEU A 92 5.21 8.99 6.37
CA LEU A 92 4.54 8.60 7.62
C LEU A 92 3.02 8.51 7.44
N ALA A 93 2.41 9.47 6.74
CA ALA A 93 0.97 9.48 6.49
C ALA A 93 0.53 8.27 5.64
N GLY A 94 1.25 8.01 4.54
CA GLY A 94 0.95 6.85 3.68
C GLY A 94 1.14 5.52 4.42
N ASN A 95 2.24 5.37 5.17
CA ASN A 95 2.48 4.17 5.96
C ASN A 95 1.42 3.99 7.06
N LEU A 96 1.00 5.06 7.74
CA LEU A 96 -0.04 4.97 8.77
C LEU A 96 -1.36 4.44 8.21
N SER A 97 -1.82 4.99 7.08
CA SER A 97 -3.04 4.55 6.39
C SER A 97 -2.95 3.07 6.01
N MET A 98 -1.84 2.66 5.39
CA MET A 98 -1.61 1.25 5.01
C MET A 98 -1.57 0.30 6.21
N GLU A 99 -0.84 0.64 7.28
CA GLU A 99 -0.70 -0.24 8.46
C GLU A 99 -2.03 -0.41 9.22
N GLN A 100 -2.90 0.60 9.23
CA GLN A 100 -4.23 0.49 9.83
C GLN A 100 -5.08 -0.58 9.12
N GLU A 101 -5.07 -0.56 7.78
CA GLU A 101 -5.78 -1.56 6.97
C GLU A 101 -5.19 -2.97 7.11
N LEU A 102 -3.86 -3.08 7.14
CA LEU A 102 -3.20 -4.39 7.34
C LEU A 102 -3.46 -4.95 8.74
N THR A 103 -3.51 -4.10 9.77
CA THR A 103 -3.87 -4.49 11.14
C THR A 103 -5.30 -5.03 11.21
N LEU A 104 -6.23 -4.49 10.42
CA LEU A 104 -7.59 -5.02 10.32
C LEU A 104 -7.61 -6.45 9.76
N ILE A 105 -6.84 -6.73 8.69
CA ILE A 105 -6.69 -8.09 8.15
C ILE A 105 -6.09 -9.03 9.21
N GLU A 106 -5.03 -8.61 9.91
CA GLU A 106 -4.43 -9.41 10.99
C GLU A 106 -5.44 -9.71 12.11
N MET A 107 -6.28 -8.75 12.47
CA MET A 107 -7.33 -8.93 13.47
C MET A 107 -8.37 -9.96 13.01
N ILE A 108 -8.86 -9.87 11.77
CA ILE A 108 -9.83 -10.81 11.20
C ILE A 108 -9.22 -12.22 11.15
N ASN A 109 -7.99 -12.36 10.66
CA ASN A 109 -7.28 -13.64 10.63
C ASN A 109 -7.21 -14.29 12.03
N ARG A 110 -6.97 -13.49 13.08
CA ARG A 110 -6.92 -13.95 14.48
C ARG A 110 -8.29 -14.38 15.00
N LEU A 111 -9.36 -13.65 14.65
CA LEU A 111 -10.71 -14.04 15.02
C LEU A 111 -11.10 -15.38 14.38
N ILE A 112 -10.71 -15.60 13.12
CA ILE A 112 -10.91 -16.88 12.43
C ILE A 112 -10.10 -17.99 13.13
N ALA A 113 -8.80 -17.76 13.37
CA ALA A 113 -7.93 -18.77 13.98
C ALA A 113 -8.35 -19.19 15.39
N THR A 114 -8.94 -18.26 16.15
CA THR A 114 -9.44 -18.52 17.52
C THR A 114 -10.88 -19.03 17.56
N GLY A 115 -11.52 -19.24 16.40
CA GLY A 115 -12.91 -19.69 16.31
C GLY A 115 -13.93 -18.67 16.82
N LYS A 116 -13.54 -17.40 16.95
CA LYS A 116 -14.44 -16.29 17.33
C LYS A 116 -15.20 -15.73 16.14
N LEU A 117 -14.71 -15.98 14.92
CA LEU A 117 -15.39 -15.71 13.66
C LEU A 117 -15.43 -17.01 12.84
N ASN A 118 -16.63 -17.57 12.67
CA ASN A 118 -16.85 -18.87 12.01
C ASN A 118 -17.74 -18.78 10.76
N ASP A 119 -17.87 -17.58 10.20
CA ASP A 119 -18.64 -17.37 8.97
C ASP A 119 -17.79 -17.77 7.75
N PRO A 120 -18.23 -18.74 6.91
CA PRO A 120 -17.50 -19.19 5.72
C PRO A 120 -17.18 -18.10 4.69
N LYS A 121 -17.86 -16.95 4.76
CA LYS A 121 -17.56 -15.78 3.92
C LYS A 121 -16.17 -15.21 4.22
N TYR A 122 -15.68 -15.37 5.46
CA TYR A 122 -14.36 -14.90 5.86
C TYR A 122 -13.38 -16.06 5.88
N HIS A 123 -12.26 -15.89 5.19
CA HIS A 123 -11.12 -16.79 5.25
C HIS A 123 -9.87 -15.99 5.57
N PRO A 124 -8.79 -16.64 6.08
CA PRO A 124 -7.55 -15.96 6.32
C PRO A 124 -6.97 -15.39 5.02
N ILE A 125 -6.39 -14.20 5.09
CA ILE A 125 -5.66 -13.57 3.97
C ILE A 125 -4.18 -13.49 4.34
N HIS A 126 -3.32 -14.06 3.50
CA HIS A 126 -1.88 -13.93 3.66
C HIS A 126 -1.39 -12.58 3.14
N VAL A 127 -0.73 -11.77 3.98
CA VAL A 127 -0.15 -10.50 3.54
C VAL A 127 1.34 -10.69 3.28
N ALA A 128 1.75 -10.38 2.06
CA ALA A 128 3.14 -10.42 1.61
C ALA A 128 3.62 -9.02 1.25
N ARG A 129 4.85 -8.66 1.63
CA ARG A 129 5.41 -7.34 1.31
C ARG A 129 6.61 -7.45 0.38
N ILE A 130 6.67 -6.57 -0.62
CA ILE A 130 7.83 -6.31 -1.48
C ILE A 130 8.30 -4.91 -1.13
N LEU A 131 9.42 -4.81 -0.42
CA LEU A 131 9.98 -3.53 0.01
C LEU A 131 10.93 -2.96 -1.04
N LEU A 132 10.87 -1.67 -1.28
CA LEU A 132 11.96 -0.91 -1.89
C LEU A 132 13.08 -0.75 -0.85
N ASP A 133 14.11 -1.58 -0.95
CA ASP A 133 15.29 -1.57 -0.06
C ASP A 133 16.46 -0.76 -0.64
N ARG A 134 16.14 0.40 -1.22
CA ARG A 134 17.12 1.36 -1.73
C ARG A 134 16.93 2.71 -1.08
N ASP A 135 18.04 3.32 -0.72
CA ASP A 135 18.06 4.70 -0.26
C ASP A 135 17.96 5.62 -1.49
N LEU A 136 16.76 6.14 -1.75
CA LEU A 136 16.48 7.09 -2.81
C LEU A 136 16.16 8.44 -2.18
N SER A 137 16.94 9.47 -2.52
CA SER A 137 16.69 10.82 -2.03
C SER A 137 15.40 11.39 -2.59
N TYR A 138 14.81 12.37 -1.90
CA TYR A 138 13.61 13.09 -2.33
C TYR A 138 13.69 13.56 -3.80
N SER A 139 14.85 14.08 -4.21
CA SER A 139 15.09 14.57 -5.58
C SER A 139 14.80 13.54 -6.67
N THR A 140 14.97 12.25 -6.39
CA THR A 140 14.70 11.17 -7.34
C THR A 140 13.22 11.06 -7.74
N LYS A 141 12.30 11.56 -6.90
CA LYS A 141 10.86 11.59 -7.20
C LYS A 141 10.53 12.45 -8.42
N LEU A 142 11.38 13.41 -8.74
CA LEU A 142 11.26 14.29 -9.89
C LEU A 142 12.21 13.89 -11.04
N ASP A 143 13.05 12.88 -10.85
CA ASP A 143 13.97 12.43 -11.89
C ASP A 143 13.20 11.68 -13.00
N ARG A 144 13.43 12.10 -14.24
CA ARG A 144 12.82 11.53 -15.44
C ARG A 144 13.85 11.06 -16.45
N TRP A 145 15.12 10.92 -16.06
CA TRP A 145 16.16 10.42 -16.96
C TRP A 145 15.89 8.96 -17.35
N PRO A 146 15.94 8.62 -18.65
CA PRO A 146 15.68 7.27 -19.12
C PRO A 146 16.51 6.19 -18.42
N ALA A 147 17.80 6.45 -18.21
CA ALA A 147 18.71 5.51 -17.56
C ALA A 147 18.30 5.19 -16.11
N PHE A 148 17.88 6.19 -15.34
CA PHE A 148 17.40 5.99 -13.97
C PHE A 148 16.07 5.22 -13.94
N LEU A 149 15.15 5.53 -14.86
CA LEU A 149 13.89 4.80 -14.98
C LEU A 149 14.10 3.33 -15.37
N ASP A 150 15.05 3.05 -16.27
CA ASP A 150 15.41 1.69 -16.65
C ASP A 150 16.04 0.92 -15.48
N GLU A 151 16.90 1.58 -14.70
CA GLU A 151 17.46 1.02 -13.47
C GLU A 151 16.36 0.64 -12.46
N LEU A 152 15.39 1.53 -12.21
CA LEU A 152 14.25 1.25 -11.33
C LEU A 152 13.40 0.07 -11.84
N ARG A 153 13.16 -0.01 -13.15
CA ARG A 153 12.43 -1.13 -13.77
C ARG A 153 13.16 -2.45 -13.57
N GLU A 154 14.47 -2.50 -13.82
CA GLU A 154 15.27 -3.72 -13.66
C GLU A 154 15.39 -4.14 -12.19
N TYR A 155 15.49 -3.18 -11.27
CA TYR A 155 15.44 -3.45 -9.84
C TYR A 155 14.09 -4.06 -9.44
N GLY A 156 12.96 -3.48 -9.88
CA GLY A 156 11.62 -4.01 -9.62
C GLY A 156 11.44 -5.44 -10.16
N LYS A 157 11.87 -5.69 -11.40
CA LYS A 157 11.87 -7.04 -11.98
C LYS A 157 12.71 -8.03 -11.16
N SER A 158 13.87 -7.59 -10.67
CA SER A 158 14.73 -8.42 -9.82
C SER A 158 14.05 -8.76 -8.51
N LYS A 159 13.48 -7.78 -7.80
CA LYS A 159 12.74 -8.00 -6.55
C LYS A 159 11.55 -8.93 -6.74
N ALA A 160 10.80 -8.77 -7.83
CA ALA A 160 9.69 -9.67 -8.17
C ALA A 160 10.16 -11.11 -8.40
N ARG A 161 11.28 -11.32 -9.13
CA ARG A 161 11.85 -12.67 -9.31
C ARG A 161 12.25 -13.33 -7.99
N TRP A 162 12.94 -12.59 -7.11
CA TRP A 162 13.30 -13.09 -5.78
C TRP A 162 12.07 -13.42 -4.94
N PHE A 163 11.11 -12.52 -4.91
CA PHE A 163 9.86 -12.68 -4.18
C PHE A 163 9.08 -13.93 -4.63
N LEU A 164 8.96 -14.16 -5.94
CA LEU A 164 8.30 -15.35 -6.48
C LEU A 164 9.06 -16.63 -6.12
N LYS A 165 10.39 -16.63 -6.28
CA LYS A 165 11.25 -17.78 -5.97
C LYS A 165 11.16 -18.19 -4.50
N GLU A 166 11.10 -17.24 -3.57
CA GLU A 166 10.93 -17.54 -2.15
C GLU A 166 9.60 -18.22 -1.84
N ARG A 167 8.58 -18.04 -2.70
CA ARG A 167 7.23 -18.56 -2.51
C ARG A 167 6.95 -19.86 -3.25
N GLU A 168 7.82 -20.28 -4.18
CA GLU A 168 7.66 -21.54 -4.88
C GLU A 168 7.52 -22.71 -3.89
N GLY A 169 6.40 -23.43 -3.97
CA GLY A 169 6.11 -24.59 -3.14
C GLY A 169 5.67 -24.32 -1.70
N ARG A 170 5.52 -23.05 -1.28
CA ARG A 170 5.00 -22.74 0.07
C ARG A 170 3.48 -22.96 0.14
N LYS A 171 3.04 -23.68 1.18
CA LYS A 171 1.64 -23.68 1.64
C LYS A 171 1.61 -22.88 2.94
N TYR A 172 0.81 -21.81 2.99
CA TYR A 172 0.72 -20.97 4.18
C TYR A 172 -0.21 -21.61 5.21
N THR A 173 0.30 -21.77 6.42
CA THR A 173 -0.45 -22.17 7.62
C THR A 173 -0.83 -20.94 8.46
N MET A 174 -1.71 -21.11 9.44
CA MET A 174 -2.03 -20.04 10.39
C MET A 174 -0.83 -19.59 11.23
N GLN A 175 0.18 -20.44 11.38
CA GLN A 175 1.46 -20.07 12.02
C GLN A 175 2.29 -19.18 11.10
N ASP A 176 2.33 -19.46 9.80
CA ASP A 176 3.05 -18.63 8.81
C ASP A 176 2.48 -17.22 8.69
N LEU A 177 1.20 -17.05 9.04
CA LEU A 177 0.52 -15.74 9.08
C LEU A 177 0.87 -14.90 10.32
N GLY A 178 1.69 -15.41 11.24
CA GLY A 178 1.98 -14.74 12.51
C GLY A 178 0.76 -14.62 13.44
N VAL A 179 -0.29 -15.42 13.17
CA VAL A 179 -1.57 -15.40 13.89
C VAL A 179 -1.51 -16.33 15.11
N LEU A 180 -0.83 -17.47 14.96
CA LEU A 180 -0.60 -18.44 16.02
C LEU A 180 0.91 -18.58 16.28
N SER A 181 1.30 -18.70 17.54
CA SER A 181 2.66 -19.08 17.94
C SER A 181 2.95 -20.54 17.60
N SER A 182 4.21 -20.96 17.68
CA SER A 182 4.66 -22.32 17.36
C SER A 182 3.97 -23.42 18.17
N ASP A 183 3.42 -23.08 19.34
CA ASP A 183 2.64 -23.94 20.24
C ASP A 183 1.11 -23.83 20.02
N GLY A 184 0.66 -23.06 19.01
CA GLY A 184 -0.75 -22.96 18.61
C GLY A 184 -1.59 -21.98 19.43
N ALA A 185 -0.98 -21.23 20.35
CA ALA A 185 -1.65 -20.13 21.04
C ALA A 185 -1.77 -18.91 20.12
N ALA A 186 -2.79 -18.07 20.32
CA ALA A 186 -2.88 -16.80 19.61
C ALA A 186 -1.73 -15.89 20.05
N VAL A 187 -0.98 -15.33 19.10
CA VAL A 187 0.10 -14.39 19.42
C VAL A 187 -0.53 -13.14 20.03
N ALA A 188 -0.19 -12.80 21.28
CA ALA A 188 -0.50 -11.49 21.85
C ALA A 188 0.59 -10.51 21.42
N ARG A 189 0.21 -9.33 20.90
CA ARG A 189 1.13 -8.20 20.77
C ARG A 189 1.19 -7.46 22.10
#